data_AF-A0A6I7N3T5-F1
#
_entry.id   AF-A0A6I7N3T5-F1
#
_cell.length_a   1.000
_cell.length_b   1.000
_cell.length_c   1.000
_cell.angle_alpha   90.00
_cell.angle_beta   90.00
_cell.angle_gamma   90.00
#
_symmetry.space_group_name_H-M   'P 1'
#
loop_
_entity.id
_entity.type
_entity.pdbx_description
1 polymer ?
#
loop_
_entity_poly.entity_id
_entity_poly.type
_entity_poly.pdbx_seq_one_letter_code
_entity_poly.pdbx_strand_id
1 'polypeptide(L)' 'MKNTYEIFWSERSKSDLENILNYLDNNWTEKETRSFIQKLDKRINLISLNPLLFPVSLKKSNVRRSVLTKHTTI' A
#
# COMPACT_ATOMS: atom_id res chain seq x y z
N MET A 1 12.56 1.47 22.80
CA MET A 1 13.12 1.43 21.43
C MET A 1 12.00 0.97 20.50
N LYS A 2 11.53 1.81 19.57
CA LYS A 2 10.56 1.35 18.57
C LYS A 2 11.31 0.48 17.57
N ASN A 3 11.16 -0.83 17.67
CA ASN A 3 11.73 -1.77 16.72
C ASN A 3 10.85 -1.73 15.46
N THR A 4 11.27 -1.00 14.43
CA THR A 4 10.60 -0.94 13.13
C THR A 4 11.27 -1.90 12.17
N TYR A 5 10.47 -2.73 11.49
CA TYR A 5 10.93 -3.60 10.42
C TYR A 5 11.23 -2.78 9.16
N GLU A 6 12.29 -3.15 8.44
CA GLU A 6 12.63 -2.55 7.16
C GLU A 6 11.62 -2.99 6.08
N ILE A 7 11.29 -2.06 5.19
CA ILE A 7 10.33 -2.29 4.10
C ILE A 7 11.08 -2.44 2.79
N PHE A 8 10.89 -3.60 2.16
CA PHE A 8 11.41 -3.87 0.82
C PHE A 8 10.25 -3.89 -0.19
N TRP A 9 10.46 -3.20 -1.31
CA TRP A 9 9.53 -3.18 -2.44
C TRP A 9 10.07 -4.06 -3.55
N SER A 10 9.22 -4.95 -4.06
CA SER A 10 9.51 -5.64 -5.32
C SER A 10 9.46 -4.65 -6.49
N GLU A 11 10.22 -4.93 -7.56
CA GLU A 11 10.17 -4.11 -8.78
C GLU A 11 8.75 -4.02 -9.35
N ARG A 12 8.00 -5.13 -9.31
CA ARG A 12 6.59 -5.15 -9.70
C ARG A 12 5.75 -4.16 -8.89
N SER A 13 5.91 -4.14 -7.56
CA SER A 13 5.13 -3.23 -6.72
C SER A 13 5.47 -1.75 -6.91
N LYS A 14 6.70 -1.43 -7.35
CA LYS A 14 7.08 -0.06 -7.72
C LYS A 14 6.33 0.37 -9.00
N SER A 15 6.38 -0.47 -10.04
CA SER A 15 5.65 -0.23 -11.28
C SER A 15 4.13 -0.15 -11.08
N ASP A 16 3.57 -1.02 -10.24
CA ASP A 16 2.14 -0.97 -9.89
C ASP A 16 1.78 0.35 -9.19
N LEU A 17 2.63 0.86 -8.30
CA LEU A 17 2.43 2.16 -7.65
C LEU A 17 2.49 3.31 -8.65
N GLU A 18 3.48 3.32 -9.54
CA GLU A 18 3.60 4.33 -10.60
C GLU A 18 2.37 4.37 -11.50
N ASN A 19 1.85 3.20 -11.89
CA ASN A 19 0.63 3.10 -12.70
C ASN A 19 -0.59 3.67 -11.97
N ILE A 20 -0.72 3.41 -10.67
CA ILE A 20 -1.81 3.97 -9.84
C ILE A 20 -1.70 5.49 -9.75
N LEU A 21 -0.49 6.01 -9.50
CA LEU A 21 -0.27 7.47 -9.42
C LEU A 21 -0.55 8.15 -10.75
N ASN A 22 -0.05 7.61 -11.86
CA ASN A 22 -0.34 8.11 -13.21
C ASN A 22 -1.84 8.10 -13.51
N TYR A 23 -2.57 7.05 -13.10
CA TYR A 23 -4.03 7.02 -13.25
C TYR A 23 -4.71 8.12 -12.44
N LEU A 24 -4.32 8.31 -11.18
CA LEU A 24 -4.90 9.34 -10.33
C LEU A 24 -4.63 10.74 -10.87
N ASP A 25 -3.40 11.03 -11.28
CA ASP A 25 -3.02 12.35 -11.80
C ASP A 25 -3.71 12.71 -13.13
N ASN A 26 -4.00 11.72 -13.98
CA ASN A 26 -4.71 11.94 -15.24
C ASN A 26 -6.23 12.05 -15.10
N ASN A 27 -6.81 11.51 -14.03
CA ASN A 27 -8.28 11.37 -13.90
C ASN A 27 -8.88 12.12 -12.72
N TRP A 28 -8.05 12.56 -11.77
CA TRP A 28 -8.46 13.19 -10.52
C TRP A 28 -7.60 14.42 -10.22
N THR A 29 -7.96 15.18 -9.19
CA THR A 29 -7.17 16.35 -8.81
C THR A 29 -5.98 15.93 -7.95
N GLU A 30 -4.98 16.82 -7.88
CA GLU A 30 -3.80 16.64 -7.03
C GLU A 30 -4.17 16.32 -5.56
N LYS A 31 -5.30 16.82 -5.08
CA LYS A 31 -5.81 16.55 -3.73
C LYS A 31 -6.10 15.06 -3.54
N GLU A 32 -6.71 14.40 -4.51
CA GLU A 32 -7.00 12.97 -4.43
C GLU A 32 -5.72 12.14 -4.48
N THR A 33 -4.77 12.48 -5.36
CA THR A 33 -3.46 11.81 -5.41
C THR A 33 -2.72 11.94 -4.08
N ARG A 34 -2.65 13.15 -3.51
CA ARG A 34 -2.03 13.38 -2.19
C ARG A 34 -2.73 12.59 -1.09
N SER A 35 -4.07 12.53 -1.11
CA SER A 35 -4.84 11.73 -0.14
C SER A 35 -4.51 10.25 -0.24
N PHE A 36 -4.34 9.71 -1.45
CA PHE A 36 -3.93 8.33 -1.67
C PHE A 36 -2.53 8.06 -1.10
N ILE A 37 -1.55 8.90 -1.41
CA ILE A 37 -0.16 8.76 -0.93
C ILE A 37 -0.13 8.77 0.60
N GLN A 38 -0.85 9.70 1.24
CA GLN A 38 -0.90 9.78 2.71
C GLN A 38 -1.51 8.51 3.35
N LYS A 39 -2.56 7.94 2.74
CA LYS A 39 -3.15 6.69 3.21
C LYS A 39 -2.16 5.53 3.04
N LEU A 40 -1.47 5.47 1.91
CA LEU A 40 -0.49 4.42 1.60
C LEU A 40 0.65 4.45 2.61
N ASP A 41 1.24 5.62 2.83
CA ASP A 41 2.34 5.82 3.79
C ASP A 41 1.92 5.42 5.22
N LYS A 42 0.74 5.85 5.66
CA LYS A 42 0.18 5.42 6.95
C LYS A 42 0.04 3.90 7.05
N ARG A 43 -0.34 3.21 5.97
CA ARG A 43 -0.43 1.74 5.96
C ARG A 43 0.93 1.07 6.02
N ILE A 44 1.91 1.54 5.26
CA ILE A 44 3.28 1.00 5.28
C ILE A 44 3.89 1.16 6.67
N ASN A 45 3.69 2.32 7.31
CA ASN A 45 4.15 2.57 8.67
C ASN A 45 3.51 1.63 9.71
N LEU A 46 2.23 1.27 9.53
CA LEU A 46 1.60 0.25 10.38
C LEU A 46 2.18 -1.15 10.15
N ILE A 47 2.51 -1.50 8.90
CA ILE A 47 3.13 -2.78 8.54
C ILE A 47 4.55 -2.86 9.12
N SER A 48 5.34 -1.79 9.02
CA SER A 48 6.70 -1.75 9.57
C SER A 48 6.72 -1.84 11.09
N LEU A 49 5.66 -1.40 11.77
CA LEU A 49 5.53 -1.53 13.23
C LEU A 49 4.95 -2.89 13.66
N ASN A 50 4.05 -3.47 12.86
CA ASN A 50 3.40 -4.74 13.16
C ASN A 50 3.12 -5.55 11.88
N PRO A 51 4.07 -6.40 11.44
CA PRO A 51 3.93 -7.18 10.21
C PRO A 51 2.75 -8.16 10.20
N LEU A 52 2.24 -8.53 11.39
CA LEU A 52 1.14 -9.49 11.54
C LEU A 52 -0.24 -8.81 11.65
N LEU A 53 -0.30 -7.48 11.53
CA LEU A 53 -1.51 -6.67 11.74
C LEU A 53 -2.68 -7.04 10.81
N PHE A 54 -2.40 -7.41 9.57
CA PHE A 54 -3.41 -7.66 8.54
C PHE A 54 -3.69 -9.15 8.35
N PRO A 55 -4.92 -9.54 7.94
CA PRO A 55 -5.28 -10.94 7.80
C PRO A 55 -4.44 -11.65 6.74
N VAL A 56 -4.18 -12.94 6.99
CA VAL A 56 -3.55 -13.83 6.02
C VAL A 56 -4.45 -14.03 4.80
N SER A 57 -3.82 -14.17 3.64
CA SER A 57 -4.52 -14.49 2.40
C SER A 57 -4.97 -15.94 2.40
N LEU A 58 -6.25 -16.19 2.12
CA LEU A 58 -6.77 -17.55 1.92
C LEU A 58 -6.23 -18.20 0.64
N LYS A 59 -5.75 -17.41 -0.33
CA LYS A 59 -5.30 -17.89 -1.64
C LYS A 59 -3.82 -18.26 -1.68
N LYS A 60 -2.99 -17.67 -0.81
CA LYS A 60 -1.54 -17.86 -0.84
C LYS A 60 -0.98 -17.81 0.58
N SER A 61 -0.31 -18.88 0.99
CA SER A 61 0.42 -18.94 2.25
C SER A 61 1.51 -17.86 2.29
N ASN A 62 1.80 -17.35 3.49
CA ASN A 62 2.80 -16.30 3.74
C ASN A 62 2.50 -14.93 3.09
N VAL A 63 1.28 -14.71 2.60
CA VAL A 63 0.84 -13.38 2.14
C VAL A 63 -0.22 -12.85 3.10
N ARG A 64 -0.12 -11.57 3.45
CA ARG A 64 -1.14 -10.82 4.18
C ARG A 64 -1.69 -9.71 3.30
N ARG A 65 -2.97 -9.38 3.44
CA ARG A 65 -3.63 -8.38 2.57
C ARG A 65 -4.15 -7.22 3.39
N SER A 66 -3.72 -6.01 3.03
CA SER A 66 -4.26 -4.76 3.54
C SER A 66 -5.09 -4.07 2.47
N VAL A 67 -6.32 -3.69 2.79
CA VAL A 67 -7.18 -2.92 1.88
C VAL A 67 -6.94 -1.43 2.15
N LEU A 68 -6.44 -0.73 1.13
CA LEU A 68 -6.10 0.70 1.23
C LEU A 68 -7.32 1.59 0.96
N THR A 69 -8.02 1.33 -0.15
CA THR A 69 -9.28 2.01 -0.49
C THR A 69 -10.29 0.98 -1.01
N LYS A 70 -11.59 1.30 -0.94
CA LYS A 70 -12.64 0.44 -1.50
C LYS A 70 -12.64 0.42 -3.04
N HIS A 71 -12.02 1.41 -3.67
CA HIS A 71 -12.12 1.68 -5.11
C HIS A 71 -11.00 1.05 -5.94
N THR A 72 -10.05 0.36 -5.32
CA THR A 72 -8.95 -0.33 -6.00
C THR A 72 -9.09 -1.83 -5.79
N THR A 73 -9.87 -2.48 -6.67
CA THR A 73 -9.68 -3.90 -6.97
C THR A 73 -9.22 -3.95 -8.41
N ILE A 74 -7.92 -4.15 -8.61
CA ILE A 74 -7.35 -4.51 -9.91
C ILE A 74 -7.12 -6.02 -9.88
#